data_AF-A0A7G8PKJ9-F1
#
_entry.id   AF-A0A7G8PKJ9-F1
#
_cell.length_a   1.000
_cell.length_b   1.000
_cell.length_c   1.000
_cell.angle_alpha   90.00
_cell.angle_beta   90.00
_cell.angle_gamma   90.00
#
_symmetry.space_group_name_H-M   'P 1'
#
loop_
_entity.id
_entity.type
_entity.pdbx_description
1 polymer ?
#
loop_
_entity_poly.entity_id
_entity_poly.type
_entity_poly.pdbx_seq_one_letter_code
_entity_poly.pdbx_strand_id
1 'polypeptide(L)'
;MDWRATTDPAAQTDLDFLLRDSIQLAVQGLAHQNLAPFMLVIANTGDRGLRSLSAPIADTGVDAVIAALQNEGDVADLRARATVLDVRVREPFDGDAVNVRLEHRAGPAIDILVPYRSTPEGITVSTDSLSAARDTPRLWPGTGS
;
A
#
# COMPACT_ATOMS: atom_id res chain seq x y z
N MET A 1 -1.83 -15.20 -2.81
CA MET A 1 -2.33 -15.53 -1.44
C MET A 1 -3.78 -15.07 -1.34
N ASP A 2 -4.67 -15.88 -0.76
CA ASP A 2 -6.03 -15.42 -0.42
C ASP A 2 -6.07 -14.95 1.04
N TRP A 3 -5.68 -13.70 1.27
CA TRP A 3 -5.59 -13.14 2.61
C TRP A 3 -6.97 -12.86 3.23
N ARG A 4 -8.00 -12.69 2.40
CA ARG A 4 -9.38 -12.44 2.87
C ARG A 4 -9.94 -13.66 3.59
N ALA A 5 -9.65 -14.86 3.08
CA ALA A 5 -10.09 -16.10 3.72
C ALA A 5 -9.46 -16.36 5.11
N THR A 6 -8.35 -15.70 5.45
CA THR A 6 -7.56 -15.99 6.67
C THR A 6 -7.48 -14.81 7.65
N THR A 7 -8.20 -13.72 7.40
CA THR A 7 -8.12 -12.50 8.20
C THR A 7 -9.41 -12.29 8.97
N ASP A 8 -9.31 -11.79 10.21
CA ASP A 8 -10.48 -11.40 11.00
C ASP A 8 -11.36 -10.38 10.24
N PRO A 9 -12.70 -10.45 10.31
CA PRO A 9 -13.57 -9.58 9.53
C PRO A 9 -13.32 -8.07 9.69
N ALA A 10 -12.95 -7.62 10.90
CA ALA A 10 -12.65 -6.20 11.13
C ALA A 10 -11.35 -5.79 10.43
N ALA A 11 -10.30 -6.60 10.59
CA ALA A 11 -9.02 -6.39 9.90
C ALA A 11 -9.19 -6.48 8.37
N GLN A 12 -10.03 -7.40 7.90
CA GLN A 12 -10.34 -7.53 6.48
C GLN A 12 -11.02 -6.27 5.94
N THR A 13 -12.00 -5.74 6.66
CA THR A 13 -12.71 -4.52 6.28
C THR A 13 -11.76 -3.32 6.14
N ASP A 14 -10.86 -3.14 7.11
CA ASP A 14 -9.89 -2.05 7.09
C ASP A 14 -8.88 -2.20 5.93
N LEU A 15 -8.38 -3.41 5.69
CA LEU A 15 -7.45 -3.69 4.60
C LEU A 15 -8.09 -3.56 3.21
N ASP A 16 -9.34 -4.00 3.06
CA ASP A 16 -10.11 -3.85 1.81
C ASP A 16 -10.39 -2.38 1.49
N PHE A 17 -10.76 -1.62 2.53
CA PHE A 17 -10.93 -0.18 2.42
C PHE A 17 -9.63 0.51 1.98
N LEU A 18 -8.53 0.21 2.67
CA LEU A 18 -7.21 0.77 2.35
C LEU A 18 -6.76 0.44 0.93
N LEU A 19 -6.95 -0.80 0.48
CA LEU A 19 -6.56 -1.22 -0.87
C LEU A 19 -7.35 -0.45 -1.94
N ARG A 20 -8.68 -0.39 -1.80
CA ARG A 20 -9.53 0.30 -2.75
C ARG A 20 -9.16 1.77 -2.88
N ASP A 21 -9.02 2.46 -1.75
CA ASP A 21 -8.73 3.88 -1.71
C ASP A 21 -7.29 4.17 -2.18
N SER A 22 -6.34 3.27 -1.90
CA SER A 22 -4.97 3.33 -2.44
C SER A 22 -4.95 3.30 -3.96
N ILE A 23 -5.69 2.37 -4.58
CA ILE A 23 -5.75 2.25 -6.05
C ILE A 23 -6.37 3.51 -6.66
N GLN A 24 -7.47 4.01 -6.08
CA GLN A 24 -8.14 5.21 -6.59
C GLN A 24 -7.20 6.43 -6.57
N LEU A 25 -6.52 6.68 -5.44
CA LEU A 25 -5.58 7.79 -5.31
C LEU A 25 -4.35 7.62 -6.20
N ALA A 26 -3.84 6.39 -6.34
CA ALA A 26 -2.71 6.11 -7.22
C ALA A 26 -3.04 6.40 -8.69
N VAL A 27 -4.23 5.99 -9.17
CA VAL A 27 -4.69 6.30 -10.54
C VAL A 27 -4.75 7.81 -10.77
N GLN A 28 -5.25 8.57 -9.79
CA GLN A 28 -5.29 10.03 -9.87
C GLN A 28 -3.86 10.62 -9.93
N GLY A 29 -2.94 10.16 -9.09
CA GLY A 29 -1.54 10.62 -9.11
C GLY A 29 -0.80 10.29 -10.41
N LEU A 30 -0.99 9.07 -10.93
CA LEU A 30 -0.39 8.63 -12.19
C LEU A 30 -0.94 9.40 -13.41
N ALA A 31 -2.22 9.83 -13.38
CA ALA A 31 -2.78 10.66 -14.45
C ALA A 31 -2.05 12.02 -14.59
N HIS A 32 -1.38 12.46 -13.53
CA HIS A 32 -0.53 13.65 -13.51
C HIS A 32 0.97 13.34 -13.73
N GLN A 33 1.31 12.11 -14.14
CA GLN A 33 2.67 11.59 -14.38
C GLN A 33 3.64 11.75 -13.19
N ASN A 34 3.12 11.86 -11.96
CA ASN A 34 3.95 12.13 -10.79
C ASN A 34 3.31 11.56 -9.53
N LEU A 35 3.21 10.23 -9.46
CA LEU A 35 2.75 9.57 -8.25
C LEU A 35 3.83 9.69 -7.16
N ALA A 36 3.74 10.75 -6.35
CA ALA A 36 4.54 10.86 -5.15
C ALA A 36 4.11 9.77 -4.14
N PRO A 37 5.04 9.08 -3.47
CA PRO A 37 4.69 8.06 -2.50
C PRO A 37 3.85 8.62 -1.37
N PHE A 38 2.85 7.84 -0.96
CA PHE A 38 1.92 8.24 0.09
C PHE A 38 1.57 7.06 1.00
N MET A 39 1.05 7.37 2.18
CA MET A 39 0.57 6.40 3.15
C MET A 39 -0.85 6.76 3.58
N LEU A 40 -1.77 5.82 3.42
CA LEU A 40 -3.07 5.86 4.08
C LEU A 40 -2.96 5.19 5.44
N VAL A 41 -3.61 5.75 6.44
CA VAL A 41 -3.60 5.23 7.82
C VAL A 41 -5.01 5.18 8.39
N ILE A 42 -5.24 4.20 9.27
CA ILE A 42 -6.44 4.09 10.08
C ILE A 42 -6.00 4.07 11.55
N ALA A 43 -6.43 5.08 12.30
CA ALA A 43 -6.21 5.20 13.74
C ALA A 43 -7.03 4.16 14.52
N ASN A 44 -6.65 3.89 15.76
CA ASN A 44 -7.44 3.03 16.65
C ASN A 44 -8.88 3.54 16.83
N THR A 45 -9.08 4.86 16.80
CA THR A 45 -10.40 5.53 16.85
C THR A 45 -11.25 5.29 15.60
N GLY A 46 -10.63 4.87 14.49
CA GLY A 46 -11.25 4.75 13.17
C GLY A 46 -11.06 5.96 12.27
N ASP A 47 -10.41 7.01 12.78
CA ASP A 47 -10.05 8.18 11.97
C ASP A 47 -9.07 7.77 10.87
N ARG A 48 -9.23 8.38 9.71
CA ARG A 48 -8.46 8.08 8.51
C ARG A 48 -7.57 9.26 8.15
N GLY A 49 -6.34 8.97 7.75
CA GLY A 49 -5.37 9.98 7.36
C GLY A 49 -4.67 9.63 6.06
N LEU A 50 -4.23 10.67 5.35
CA LEU A 50 -3.32 10.59 4.22
C LEU A 50 -2.04 11.34 4.56
N ARG A 51 -0.89 10.70 4.35
CA ARG A 51 0.43 11.29 4.44
C ARG A 51 1.09 11.15 3.09
N SER A 52 1.77 12.18 2.61
CA SER A 52 2.41 12.14 1.29
C SER A 52 3.77 12.82 1.35
N LEU A 53 4.70 12.31 0.56
CA LEU A 53 5.97 12.97 0.32
C LEU A 53 5.77 14.07 -0.74
N SER A 54 6.50 15.18 -0.61
CA SER A 54 6.37 16.31 -1.54
C SER A 54 6.90 16.00 -2.95
N ALA A 55 7.71 14.95 -3.10
CA ALA A 55 8.24 14.47 -4.36
C ALA A 55 8.52 12.95 -4.29
N PRO A 56 8.57 12.25 -5.43
CA PRO A 56 9.10 10.89 -5.49
C PRO A 56 10.52 10.84 -4.94
N ILE A 57 10.82 9.85 -4.09
CA ILE A 57 12.20 9.57 -3.72
C ILE A 57 12.78 8.64 -4.78
N ALA A 58 13.59 9.18 -5.69
CA ALA A 58 14.23 8.39 -6.73
C ALA A 58 15.18 7.35 -6.11
N ASP A 59 15.21 6.16 -6.70
CA ASP A 59 16.16 5.08 -6.39
C ASP A 59 16.17 4.63 -4.91
N THR A 60 15.05 4.86 -4.22
CA THR A 60 14.91 4.57 -2.80
C THR A 60 14.01 3.36 -2.62
N GLY A 61 14.53 2.35 -1.92
CA GLY A 61 13.79 1.13 -1.63
C GLY A 61 12.51 1.42 -0.83
N VAL A 62 11.53 0.52 -0.96
CA VAL A 62 10.23 0.56 -0.27
C VAL A 62 10.37 0.86 1.22
N ASP A 63 11.37 0.28 1.89
CA ASP A 63 11.58 0.46 3.33
C ASP A 63 11.91 1.90 3.72
N ALA A 64 12.68 2.62 2.90
CA ALA A 64 13.03 4.01 3.17
C ALA A 64 11.84 4.95 2.91
N VAL A 65 10.98 4.63 1.94
CA VAL A 65 9.70 5.33 1.76
C VAL A 65 8.78 5.13 2.96
N ILE A 66 8.65 3.89 3.44
CA ILE A 66 7.87 3.58 4.65
C ILE A 66 8.40 4.36 5.85
N ALA A 67 9.72 4.37 6.05
CA ALA A 67 10.35 5.11 7.14
C ALA A 67 10.09 6.62 7.06
N ALA A 68 10.08 7.20 5.85
CA ALA A 68 9.83 8.63 5.65
C ALA A 68 8.36 9.04 5.90
N LEU A 69 7.41 8.12 5.74
CA LEU A 69 5.97 8.37 5.92
C LEU A 69 5.45 7.98 7.32
N GLN A 70 6.26 7.25 8.09
CA GLN A 70 5.95 6.79 9.43
C GLN A 70 6.23 7.88 10.47
N ASN A 71 5.31 8.05 11.42
CA ASN A 71 5.48 8.92 12.58
C ASN A 71 5.84 8.08 13.82
N GLU A 72 6.51 8.71 14.79
CA GLU A 72 6.97 8.05 16.03
C GLU A 72 5.82 7.38 16.83
N GLY A 73 4.63 8.00 16.85
CA GLY A 73 3.45 7.50 17.57
C GLY A 73 2.66 6.37 16.89
N ASP A 74 2.99 6.02 15.64
CA ASP A 74 2.14 5.16 14.81
C ASP A 74 1.88 3.78 15.41
N VAL A 75 2.87 3.20 16.09
CA VAL A 75 2.75 1.88 16.74
C VAL A 75 1.62 1.87 17.76
N ALA A 76 1.46 2.97 18.50
CA ALA A 76 0.45 3.13 19.54
C ALA A 76 -0.89 3.60 18.98
N ASP A 77 -0.88 4.48 17.97
CA ASP A 77 -2.06 5.23 17.54
C ASP A 77 -2.84 4.58 16.39
N LEU A 78 -2.17 3.76 15.57
CA LEU A 78 -2.77 3.15 14.38
C LEU A 78 -3.22 1.71 14.63
N ARG A 79 -4.15 1.26 13.79
CA ARG A 79 -4.52 -0.16 13.64
C ARG A 79 -4.30 -0.70 12.25
N ALA A 80 -4.22 0.16 11.23
CA ALA A 80 -3.91 -0.25 9.86
C ALA A 80 -3.19 0.85 9.08
N ARG A 81 -2.41 0.46 8.06
CA ARG A 81 -1.80 1.38 7.10
C ARG A 81 -1.60 0.74 5.72
N ALA A 82 -1.49 1.59 4.72
CA ALA A 82 -1.14 1.22 3.34
C ALA A 82 -0.12 2.21 2.80
N THR A 83 1.08 1.75 2.46
CA THR A 83 2.08 2.57 1.76
C THR A 83 2.00 2.32 0.27
N VAL A 84 1.93 3.37 -0.53
CA VAL A 84 1.67 3.32 -1.97
C VAL A 84 2.80 4.00 -2.72
N LEU A 85 3.29 3.33 -3.75
CA LEU A 85 4.43 3.79 -4.54
C LEU A 85 4.37 3.22 -5.97
N ASP A 86 4.87 4.01 -6.91
CA ASP A 86 5.06 3.60 -8.30
C ASP A 86 6.36 2.80 -8.43
N VAL A 87 6.31 1.62 -9.07
CA VAL A 87 7.46 0.73 -9.24
C VAL A 87 7.49 0.07 -10.61
N ARG A 88 8.72 -0.19 -11.10
CA ARG A 88 8.96 -1.13 -12.18
C ARG A 88 9.14 -2.54 -11.62
N VAL A 89 8.26 -3.46 -12.02
CA VAL A 89 8.27 -4.87 -11.64
C VAL A 89 8.97 -5.68 -12.73
N ARG A 90 9.74 -6.69 -12.33
CA ARG A 90 10.34 -7.71 -13.23
C ARG A 90 9.73 -9.11 -13.02
N GLU A 91 9.30 -9.39 -11.79
CA GLU A 91 8.57 -10.60 -11.41
C GLU A 91 7.47 -10.20 -10.40
N PRO A 92 6.26 -10.80 -10.46
CA PRO A 92 5.86 -11.93 -11.29
C PRO A 92 5.51 -11.57 -12.75
N PHE A 93 5.59 -10.29 -13.11
CA PHE A 93 5.44 -9.81 -14.49
C PHE A 93 6.45 -8.69 -14.76
N ASP A 94 6.75 -8.43 -16.03
CA ASP A 94 7.55 -7.28 -16.45
C ASP A 94 6.62 -6.11 -16.82
N GLY A 95 6.73 -5.00 -16.11
CA GLY A 95 5.88 -3.82 -16.32
C GLY A 95 5.85 -2.86 -15.14
N ASP A 96 5.10 -1.77 -15.30
CA ASP A 96 4.89 -0.79 -14.24
C ASP A 96 3.70 -1.21 -13.36
N ALA A 97 3.80 -0.94 -12.07
CA ALA A 97 2.76 -1.29 -11.11
C ALA A 97 2.68 -0.27 -9.98
N VAL A 98 1.47 -0.11 -9.46
CA VAL A 98 1.28 0.49 -8.15
C VAL A 98 1.56 -0.61 -7.13
N ASN A 99 2.58 -0.41 -6.30
CA ASN A 99 2.83 -1.27 -5.17
C ASN A 99 2.16 -0.71 -3.92
N VAL A 100 1.30 -1.52 -3.31
CA VAL A 100 0.57 -1.20 -2.07
C VAL A 100 1.03 -2.16 -0.98
N ARG A 101 1.73 -1.63 0.02
CA ARG A 101 2.21 -2.36 1.20
C ARG A 101 1.22 -2.15 2.34
N LEU A 102 0.37 -3.16 2.52
CA LEU A 102 -0.67 -3.17 3.53
C LEU A 102 -0.17 -3.79 4.83
N GLU A 103 -0.60 -3.24 5.96
CA GLU A 103 -0.31 -3.80 7.27
C GLU A 103 -1.47 -3.50 8.22
N HIS A 104 -1.92 -4.50 8.98
CA HIS A 104 -2.93 -4.36 10.03
C HIS A 104 -2.42 -4.94 11.34
N ARG A 105 -2.66 -4.26 12.47
CA ARG A 105 -2.15 -4.64 13.81
C ARG A 105 -2.59 -6.03 14.25
N ALA A 106 -3.84 -6.37 13.98
CA ALA A 106 -4.43 -7.69 14.26
C ALA A 106 -4.47 -8.61 13.03
N GLY A 107 -3.76 -8.25 11.95
CA GLY A 107 -3.88 -8.91 10.66
C GLY A 107 -2.52 -9.13 9.98
N PRO A 108 -2.53 -9.56 8.72
CA PRO A 108 -1.30 -9.76 7.96
C PRO A 108 -0.67 -8.44 7.52
N ALA A 109 0.62 -8.51 7.20
CA ALA A 109 1.24 -7.60 6.24
C ALA A 109 1.14 -8.23 4.84
N ILE A 110 0.78 -7.43 3.84
CA ILE A 110 0.50 -7.89 2.47
C ILE A 110 1.18 -6.96 1.48
N ASP A 111 1.86 -7.58 0.51
CA ASP A 111 2.43 -6.93 -0.64
C ASP A 111 1.47 -7.09 -1.83
N ILE A 112 0.89 -5.98 -2.29
CA ILE A 112 0.02 -5.96 -3.46
C ILE A 112 0.72 -5.24 -4.61
N LEU A 113 0.73 -5.89 -5.78
CA LEU A 113 1.12 -5.26 -7.04
C LEU A 113 -0.11 -5.11 -7.92
N VAL A 114 -0.43 -3.88 -8.30
CA VAL A 114 -1.52 -3.56 -9.23
C VAL A 114 -0.90 -3.10 -10.54
N PRO A 115 -0.85 -3.95 -11.58
CA PRO A 115 -0.32 -3.56 -12.87
C PRO A 115 -1.11 -2.39 -13.45
N TYR A 116 -0.41 -1.45 -14.08
CA TYR A 116 -1.05 -0.40 -14.85
C TYR A 116 -0.34 -0.18 -16.19
N ARG A 117 -1.03 0.48 -17.11
CA ARG A 117 -0.48 0.95 -18.37
C ARG A 117 -0.87 2.41 -18.58
N SER A 118 0.10 3.21 -19.01
CA SER A 118 -0.18 4.53 -19.54
C SER A 118 -0.56 4.41 -21.01
N THR A 119 -1.73 4.90 -21.38
CA THR A 119 -2.23 4.99 -22.74
C THR A 119 -2.50 6.46 -23.09
N PRO A 120 -2.72 6.81 -24.37
CA PRO A 120 -3.13 8.17 -24.75
C PRO A 120 -4.43 8.63 -24.06
N GLU A 121 -5.30 7.71 -23.66
CA GLU A 121 -6.57 7.97 -22.97
C GLU A 121 -6.42 8.14 -21.45
N GLY A 122 -5.24 7.81 -20.89
CA GLY A 122 -4.93 7.95 -19.47
C GLY A 122 -4.30 6.70 -18.86
N ILE A 123 -4.53 6.50 -17.56
CA ILE A 123 -3.99 5.36 -16.81
C ILE A 123 -5.04 4.26 -16.74
N THR A 124 -4.70 3.07 -17.24
CA THR A 124 -5.52 1.87 -17.12
C THR A 124 -4.90 0.93 -16.08
N VAL A 125 -5.62 0.63 -15.01
CA VAL A 125 -5.24 -0.38 -14.00
C VAL A 125 -5.86 -1.73 -14.32
N SER A 126 -5.14 -2.81 -14.08
CA SER A 126 -5.62 -4.18 -14.26
C SER A 126 -5.86 -4.85 -12.90
N THR A 127 -6.98 -4.50 -12.25
CA THR A 127 -7.34 -5.09 -10.95
C THR A 127 -7.54 -6.60 -11.02
N ASP A 128 -7.98 -7.14 -12.16
CA ASP A 128 -8.14 -8.59 -12.34
C ASP A 128 -6.78 -9.33 -12.41
N SER A 129 -5.69 -8.59 -12.58
CA SER A 129 -4.32 -9.10 -12.62
C SER A 129 -3.52 -8.69 -11.38
N LEU A 130 -4.19 -8.26 -10.30
CA LEU A 130 -3.51 -7.91 -9.06
C LEU A 130 -2.80 -9.13 -8.47
N SER A 131 -1.56 -8.95 -8.05
CA SER A 131 -0.83 -9.97 -7.29
C SER A 131 -0.88 -9.65 -5.80
N ALA A 132 -1.04 -10.68 -4.97
CA ALA A 132 -0.99 -10.56 -3.52
C ALA A 132 -0.03 -11.60 -2.93
N ALA A 133 0.99 -11.12 -2.24
CA ALA A 133 1.98 -11.92 -1.53
C ALA A 133 2.00 -11.57 -0.03
N ARG A 134 2.45 -12.52 0.81
CA ARG A 134 2.75 -12.21 2.21
C ARG A 134 3.89 -11.20 2.28
N ASP A 135 3.77 -10.24 3.17
CA ASP A 135 4.83 -9.31 3.52
C ASP A 135 5.28 -9.51 4.98
N THR A 136 6.41 -8.91 5.33
CA THR A 136 6.91 -8.77 6.69
C THR A 136 6.31 -7.52 7.33
N PRO A 137 5.62 -7.64 8.47
CA PRO A 137 5.16 -6.48 9.24
C PRO A 137 6.33 -5.61 9.68
N ARG A 138 6.18 -4.29 9.54
CA ARG A 138 7.21 -3.30 9.87
C ARG A 138 6.83 -2.42 11.06
N LEU A 139 5.54 -2.09 11.20
CA LEU A 139 5.03 -1.30 12.33
C LEU A 139 4.71 -2.18 13.53
N TRP A 140 4.12 -3.35 13.27
CA TRP A 140 3.81 -4.35 14.28
C TRP A 140 4.52 -5.65 13.92
N PRO A 141 5.87 -5.70 14.02
CA PRO A 141 6.60 -6.96 13.85
C PRO A 141 5.99 -7.95 14.84
N GLY A 142 5.42 -9.05 14.32
CA GLY A 142 4.85 -10.08 15.17
C GLY A 142 5.88 -10.48 16.21
N THR A 143 5.48 -10.64 17.47
CA THR A 143 6.34 -11.26 18.48
C THR A 143 6.75 -12.62 17.93
N GLY A 144 7.96 -12.71 17.40
CA GLY A 144 8.56 -13.98 17.04
C GLY A 144 8.63 -14.81 18.30
N SER A 145 8.09 -16.03 18.22
CA SER A 145 8.02 -17.10 19.23
C SER A 145 7.10 -16.86 20.42
#